data_AF-A0A6V7U1U2-F1
#
_entry.id   AF-A0A6V7U1U2-F1
#
_cell.length_a   1.000
_cell.length_b   1.000
_cell.length_c   1.000
_cell.angle_alpha   90.00
_cell.angle_beta   90.00
_cell.angle_gamma   90.00
#
_symmetry.space_group_name_H-M   'P 1'
#
loop_
_entity.id
_entity.type
_entity.pdbx_description
1 polymer ?
#
loop_
_entity_poly.entity_id
_entity_poly.type
_entity_poly.pdbx_seq_one_letter_code
_entity_poly.pdbx_strand_id
1 'polypeptide(L)'
;MNFFVNRIYFEQLPAKALFPHLADRDPENGSVTCDALITTVCADRLANKCKDLALAVRKQAALTLTRLLQEYGLNVERFRSTWLHAVMHQIVDREPSVQQHAAKLISEVLVEPLLRDSNASGELVWVLLAAIEEEADLRRLFLRTLVHLHTEKLLSPRIVKLLFNRASKQPQQANACWMMLSELSAFLDVSPAPAIEHWSEHLNLDEQNRLIGYMSKVIANRADCLSLQQRNFLKSNMGDALTNHNDDRLIRLLTSIGECIQYTPALINKRLFRLLQVIIASDMLKKCMLNILLNKAPLFYHQLSCHLQMLCQCPFNCAFSMFWQSNTYVFSGAPGSTVPNPYQIRIKKRVFHCELMTRRVRATAVLTLGKLCLQDEQLAKKCIPVFIRELKQNSDHFVRNNIVVVVCDLCIRYTSLVDRYSTILASSLRDPSILIRRQTLMLLTNLIKEQYMKWEGPIIYRYVTTLLDHDPCIQEYANFCLTDILLPQFRERMFFHHFLECVFSFNQVKHPSHIKPIYDDGFELHSEVDKQCSLEGRQKFNDRLRLYKYMV
;
A
#
# COMPACT_ATOMS: atom_id res chain seq x y z
N MET A 1 -10.53 -16.89 0.00
CA MET A 1 -10.25 -16.18 1.27
C MET A 1 -8.90 -15.42 1.29
N ASN A 2 -8.28 -15.12 0.15
CA ASN A 2 -6.99 -14.40 0.11
C ASN A 2 -7.17 -12.92 -0.27
N PHE A 3 -7.90 -12.16 0.54
CA PHE A 3 -8.12 -10.72 0.30
C PHE A 3 -7.21 -9.78 1.08
N PHE A 4 -6.30 -10.31 1.88
CA PHE A 4 -5.48 -9.48 2.75
C PHE A 4 -4.05 -9.37 2.21
N VAL A 5 -3.55 -8.13 2.15
CA VAL A 5 -2.15 -7.71 2.01
C VAL A 5 -1.36 -8.26 0.79
N ASN A 6 -1.93 -8.15 -0.40
CA ASN A 6 -1.17 -8.12 -1.65
C ASN A 6 -1.29 -6.78 -2.40
N ARG A 7 -1.69 -5.71 -1.70
CA ARG A 7 -1.59 -4.35 -2.25
C ARG A 7 -0.20 -3.83 -1.89
N ILE A 8 0.74 -3.93 -2.82
CA ILE A 8 2.01 -3.20 -2.76
C ILE A 8 1.65 -1.72 -2.67
N TYR A 9 1.91 -1.10 -1.51
CA TYR A 9 1.66 0.32 -1.23
C TYR A 9 2.99 1.08 -1.12
N PHE A 10 3.93 0.77 -2.00
CA PHE A 10 5.06 1.64 -2.25
C PHE A 10 5.00 2.11 -3.69
N GLU A 11 5.21 3.43 -3.80
CA GLU A 11 5.20 4.25 -5.00
C GLU A 11 3.81 4.62 -5.51
N GLN A 12 3.51 5.91 -5.30
CA GLN A 12 2.72 6.79 -6.15
C GLN A 12 1.89 6.03 -7.19
N LEU A 13 0.59 5.88 -6.97
CA LEU A 13 -0.34 5.92 -8.09
C LEU A 13 -0.12 7.30 -8.76
N PRO A 14 0.52 7.39 -9.94
CA PRO A 14 0.58 8.66 -10.63
C PRO A 14 -0.89 9.06 -10.86
N ALA A 15 -1.23 10.31 -10.53
CA ALA A 15 -2.55 10.87 -10.77
C ALA A 15 -3.00 10.68 -12.25
N LYS A 16 -2.04 10.44 -13.16
CA LYS A 16 -2.26 10.08 -14.58
C LYS A 16 -3.14 8.83 -14.81
N ALA A 17 -3.18 7.86 -13.90
CA ALA A 17 -3.97 6.63 -14.11
C ALA A 17 -5.50 6.82 -13.98
N LEU A 18 -5.94 7.89 -13.31
CA LEU A 18 -7.36 8.18 -13.09
C LEU A 18 -7.93 9.22 -14.08
N PHE A 19 -7.07 10.00 -14.73
CA PHE A 19 -7.48 11.05 -15.67
C PHE A 19 -6.56 11.13 -16.89
N PRO A 20 -6.83 10.33 -17.95
CA PRO A 20 -6.03 10.36 -19.18
C PRO A 20 -6.17 11.66 -19.99
N HIS A 21 -7.12 12.55 -19.62
CA HIS A 21 -7.53 13.69 -20.45
C HIS A 21 -6.85 15.03 -20.08
N LEU A 22 -5.94 15.06 -19.12
CA LEU A 22 -5.39 16.33 -18.58
C LEU A 22 -3.86 16.46 -18.59
N ALA A 23 -3.13 15.57 -19.27
CA ALA A 23 -1.70 15.74 -19.46
C ALA A 23 -1.33 15.69 -20.94
N ASP A 24 -0.66 16.76 -21.39
CA ASP A 24 0.03 16.96 -22.67
C ASP A 24 -0.75 17.80 -23.70
N ARG A 25 -0.78 19.11 -23.43
CA ARG A 25 -0.68 20.12 -24.48
C ARG A 25 0.50 21.03 -24.13
N ASP A 26 1.64 20.79 -24.74
CA ASP A 26 2.56 21.85 -25.15
C ASP A 26 3.14 21.45 -26.52
N PRO A 27 3.04 22.33 -27.53
CA PRO A 27 3.59 22.07 -28.85
C PRO A 27 4.93 22.77 -28.98
N GLU A 28 6.04 22.05 -29.21
CA GLU A 28 7.15 22.63 -29.96
C GLU A 28 8.13 21.56 -30.48
N ASN A 29 8.29 21.59 -31.81
CA ASN A 29 9.42 21.15 -32.62
C ASN A 29 9.83 19.67 -32.64
N GLY A 30 9.32 19.01 -33.68
CA GLY A 30 9.94 17.88 -34.35
C GLY A 30 8.98 17.39 -35.42
N SER A 31 9.38 17.46 -36.69
CA SER A 31 8.56 17.03 -37.83
C SER A 31 8.10 15.58 -37.66
N VAL A 32 6.89 15.38 -37.13
CA VAL A 32 6.24 14.07 -37.09
C VAL A 32 5.91 13.71 -38.53
N THR A 33 6.53 12.64 -39.05
CA THR A 33 6.23 12.12 -40.38
C THR A 33 4.73 11.76 -40.45
N CYS A 34 4.08 12.03 -41.58
CA CYS A 34 2.63 11.85 -41.76
C CYS A 34 2.16 10.44 -41.33
N ASP A 35 3.00 9.42 -41.54
CA ASP A 35 2.75 8.03 -41.17
C ASP A 35 2.68 7.79 -39.66
N ALA A 36 3.50 8.50 -38.86
CA ALA A 36 3.48 8.38 -37.40
C ALA A 36 2.22 9.01 -36.78
N LEU A 37 1.74 10.11 -37.37
CA LEU A 37 0.48 10.75 -36.95
C LEU A 37 -0.72 9.86 -37.28
N ILE A 38 -0.78 9.31 -38.49
CA ILE A 38 -1.86 8.39 -38.91
C ILE A 38 -1.89 7.16 -37.99
N THR A 39 -0.72 6.56 -37.72
CA THR A 39 -0.59 5.40 -36.83
C THR A 39 -1.11 5.70 -35.42
N THR A 40 -0.79 6.89 -34.88
CA THR A 40 -1.22 7.32 -33.56
C THR A 40 -2.73 7.53 -33.48
N VAL A 41 -3.30 8.23 -34.46
CA VAL A 41 -4.75 8.49 -34.51
C VAL A 41 -5.53 7.18 -34.69
N CYS A 42 -5.04 6.25 -35.49
CA CYS A 42 -5.65 4.94 -35.69
C CYS A 42 -5.68 4.12 -34.40
N ALA A 43 -4.55 4.04 -33.67
CA ALA A 43 -4.48 3.34 -32.40
C ALA A 43 -5.50 3.90 -31.39
N ASP A 44 -5.55 5.21 -31.23
CA ASP A 44 -6.43 5.88 -30.25
C ASP A 44 -7.92 5.70 -30.60
N ARG A 45 -8.27 5.78 -31.88
CA ARG A 45 -9.65 5.54 -32.33
C ARG A 45 -10.08 4.11 -32.06
N LEU A 46 -9.22 3.13 -32.33
CA LEU A 46 -9.50 1.74 -32.00
C LEU A 46 -9.60 1.50 -30.48
N ALA A 47 -8.75 2.16 -29.69
CA ALA A 47 -8.79 2.10 -28.24
C ALA A 47 -10.14 2.56 -27.68
N ASN A 48 -10.68 3.66 -28.22
CA ASN A 48 -12.01 4.15 -27.84
C ASN A 48 -13.11 3.15 -28.19
N LYS A 49 -12.96 2.40 -29.29
CA LYS A 49 -13.89 1.35 -29.69
C LYS A 49 -13.84 0.11 -28.79
N CYS A 50 -12.78 -0.10 -28.01
CA CYS A 50 -12.77 -1.12 -26.97
C CYS A 50 -13.76 -0.83 -25.83
N LYS A 51 -14.29 0.40 -25.71
CA LYS A 51 -15.29 0.83 -24.72
C LYS A 51 -16.68 1.11 -25.31
N ASP A 52 -16.92 0.69 -26.56
CA ASP A 52 -18.19 0.91 -27.27
C ASP A 52 -19.37 0.21 -26.58
N LEU A 53 -20.59 0.74 -26.74
CA LEU A 53 -21.80 0.14 -26.17
C LEU A 53 -22.07 -1.25 -26.75
N ALA A 54 -21.73 -1.46 -28.03
CA ALA A 54 -21.93 -2.73 -28.70
C ALA A 54 -20.80 -3.73 -28.38
N LEU A 55 -21.15 -4.87 -27.79
CA LEU A 55 -20.18 -5.93 -27.43
C LEU A 55 -19.38 -6.45 -28.65
N ALA A 56 -19.99 -6.48 -29.84
CA ALA A 56 -19.33 -6.93 -31.06
C ALA A 56 -18.23 -5.96 -31.51
N VAL A 57 -18.49 -4.65 -31.40
CA VAL A 57 -17.51 -3.59 -31.71
C VAL A 57 -16.34 -3.66 -30.74
N ARG A 58 -16.61 -3.86 -29.45
CA ARG A 58 -15.57 -4.01 -28.43
C ARG A 58 -14.62 -5.18 -28.72
N LYS A 59 -15.17 -6.35 -29.06
CA LYS A 59 -14.39 -7.54 -29.44
C LYS A 59 -13.58 -7.30 -30.71
N GLN A 60 -14.22 -6.77 -31.75
CA GLN A 60 -13.56 -6.52 -33.03
C GLN A 60 -12.43 -5.50 -32.91
N ALA A 61 -12.63 -4.42 -32.16
CA ALA A 61 -11.59 -3.41 -31.92
C ALA A 61 -10.38 -4.01 -31.20
N ALA A 62 -10.61 -4.84 -30.17
CA ALA A 62 -9.54 -5.52 -29.45
C ALA A 62 -8.78 -6.52 -30.33
N LEU A 63 -9.49 -7.30 -31.15
CA LEU A 63 -8.88 -8.18 -32.12
C LEU A 63 -8.02 -7.41 -33.13
N THR A 64 -8.55 -6.34 -33.72
CA THR A 64 -7.82 -5.51 -34.69
C THR A 64 -6.57 -4.88 -34.05
N LEU A 65 -6.67 -4.32 -32.85
CA LEU A 65 -5.50 -3.81 -32.11
C LEU A 65 -4.45 -4.89 -31.85
N THR A 66 -4.90 -6.12 -31.54
CA THR A 66 -4.01 -7.25 -31.29
C THR A 66 -3.23 -7.66 -32.55
N ARG A 67 -3.90 -7.66 -33.71
CA ARG A 67 -3.23 -7.94 -35.00
C ARG A 67 -2.21 -6.85 -35.36
N LEU A 68 -2.58 -5.57 -35.20
CA LEU A 68 -1.66 -4.45 -35.42
C LEU A 68 -0.46 -4.47 -34.48
N LEU A 69 -0.67 -4.85 -33.21
CA LEU A 69 0.41 -5.04 -32.25
C LEU A 69 1.36 -6.17 -32.69
N GLN A 70 0.84 -7.32 -33.12
CA GLN A 70 1.67 -8.44 -33.55
C GLN A 70 2.51 -8.10 -34.79
N GLU A 71 1.98 -7.28 -35.70
CA GLU A 71 2.66 -6.91 -36.95
C GLU A 71 3.63 -5.73 -36.79
N TYR A 72 3.24 -4.68 -36.05
CA TYR A 72 3.98 -3.41 -35.97
C TYR A 72 4.49 -3.07 -34.55
N GLY A 73 4.11 -3.85 -33.54
CA GLY A 73 4.32 -3.51 -32.13
C GLY A 73 5.76 -3.45 -31.66
N LEU A 74 6.71 -4.02 -32.40
CA LEU A 74 8.15 -3.85 -32.10
C LEU A 74 8.66 -2.46 -32.46
N ASN A 75 8.18 -1.90 -33.57
CA ASN A 75 8.64 -0.62 -34.08
C ASN A 75 7.80 0.56 -33.58
N VAL A 76 6.53 0.31 -33.23
CA VAL A 76 5.56 1.36 -32.89
C VAL A 76 5.16 1.24 -31.43
N GLU A 77 5.68 2.16 -30.60
CA GLU A 77 5.35 2.23 -29.17
C GLU A 77 3.86 2.48 -28.91
N ARG A 78 3.21 3.29 -29.74
CA ARG A 78 1.81 3.63 -29.54
C ARG A 78 0.89 2.41 -29.57
N PHE A 79 1.16 1.42 -30.42
CA PHE A 79 0.38 0.17 -30.42
C PHE A 79 0.60 -0.63 -29.14
N ARG A 80 1.84 -0.67 -28.60
CA ARG A 80 2.13 -1.32 -27.31
C ARG A 80 1.35 -0.68 -26.17
N SER A 81 1.52 0.62 -25.96
CA SER A 81 0.83 1.36 -24.90
C SER A 81 -0.70 1.24 -25.04
N THR A 82 -1.23 1.45 -26.24
CA THR A 82 -2.67 1.38 -26.50
C THR A 82 -3.22 -0.01 -26.21
N TRP A 83 -2.55 -1.07 -26.66
CA TRP A 83 -3.01 -2.43 -26.42
C TRP A 83 -3.00 -2.79 -24.92
N LEU A 84 -1.93 -2.43 -24.21
CA LEU A 84 -1.83 -2.64 -22.76
C LEU A 84 -2.97 -1.94 -22.01
N HIS A 85 -3.32 -0.71 -22.37
CA HIS A 85 -4.37 0.04 -21.66
C HIS A 85 -5.79 -0.16 -22.19
N ALA A 86 -5.99 -0.63 -23.42
CA ALA A 86 -7.34 -0.85 -23.97
C ALA A 86 -7.76 -2.32 -23.93
N VAL A 87 -6.91 -3.22 -24.42
CA VAL A 87 -7.26 -4.65 -24.56
C VAL A 87 -7.19 -5.36 -23.21
N MET A 88 -6.15 -5.11 -22.40
CA MET A 88 -6.08 -5.76 -21.08
C MET A 88 -7.23 -5.35 -20.16
N HIS A 89 -7.74 -4.12 -20.25
CA HIS A 89 -8.88 -3.67 -19.47
C HIS A 89 -10.19 -4.40 -19.81
N GLN A 90 -10.30 -5.03 -20.98
CA GLN A 90 -11.47 -5.85 -21.30
C GLN A 90 -11.56 -7.15 -20.49
N ILE A 91 -10.52 -7.55 -19.75
CA ILE A 91 -10.64 -8.67 -18.80
C ILE A 91 -11.61 -8.37 -17.66
N VAL A 92 -11.89 -7.08 -17.39
CA VAL A 92 -12.82 -6.62 -16.35
C VAL A 92 -14.13 -6.07 -16.94
N ASP A 93 -14.44 -6.46 -18.18
CA ASP A 93 -15.66 -6.06 -18.86
C ASP A 93 -16.92 -6.51 -18.12
N ARG A 94 -18.04 -5.83 -18.34
CA ARG A 94 -19.35 -6.22 -17.78
C ARG A 94 -19.87 -7.52 -18.42
N GLU A 95 -19.50 -7.78 -19.67
CA GLU A 95 -19.96 -8.92 -20.45
C GLU A 95 -18.97 -10.09 -20.37
N PRO A 96 -19.35 -11.27 -19.82
CA PRO A 96 -18.46 -12.42 -19.70
C PRO A 96 -17.88 -12.89 -21.04
N SER A 97 -18.67 -12.78 -22.11
CA SER A 97 -18.20 -13.16 -23.45
C SER A 97 -17.10 -12.24 -24.00
N VAL A 98 -17.03 -10.98 -23.54
CA VAL A 98 -15.94 -10.04 -23.87
C VAL A 98 -14.72 -10.37 -23.03
N GLN A 99 -14.89 -10.66 -21.73
CA GLN A 99 -13.79 -11.11 -20.87
C GLN A 99 -13.09 -12.36 -21.42
N GLN A 100 -13.86 -13.36 -21.85
CA GLN A 100 -13.33 -14.59 -22.45
C GLN A 100 -12.57 -14.31 -23.75
N HIS A 101 -13.06 -13.38 -24.57
CA HIS A 101 -12.37 -12.99 -25.80
C HIS A 101 -11.05 -12.25 -25.49
N ALA A 102 -11.08 -11.30 -24.56
CA ALA A 102 -9.89 -10.59 -24.12
C ALA A 102 -8.83 -11.55 -23.53
N ALA A 103 -9.25 -12.50 -22.69
CA ALA A 103 -8.35 -13.50 -22.12
C ALA A 103 -7.66 -14.33 -23.21
N LYS A 104 -8.38 -14.72 -24.27
CA LYS A 104 -7.81 -15.42 -25.44
C LYS A 104 -6.77 -14.57 -26.16
N LEU A 105 -7.07 -13.30 -26.46
CA LEU A 105 -6.14 -12.39 -27.13
C LEU A 105 -4.87 -12.15 -26.28
N ILE A 106 -5.04 -11.94 -24.97
CA ILE A 106 -3.92 -11.76 -24.05
C ILE A 106 -3.07 -13.03 -23.95
N SER A 107 -3.71 -14.21 -23.92
CA SER A 107 -3.01 -15.50 -23.95
C SER A 107 -2.20 -15.67 -25.23
N GLU A 108 -2.81 -15.37 -26.39
CA GLU A 108 -2.17 -15.45 -27.71
C GLU A 108 -0.89 -14.60 -27.78
N VAL A 109 -0.91 -13.39 -27.19
CA VAL A 109 0.22 -12.46 -27.21
C VAL A 109 1.25 -12.75 -26.12
N LEU A 110 0.83 -13.08 -24.90
CA LEU A 110 1.75 -13.11 -23.74
C LEU A 110 2.09 -14.52 -23.24
N VAL A 111 1.16 -15.48 -23.35
CA VAL A 111 1.30 -16.80 -22.71
C VAL A 111 1.72 -17.87 -23.70
N GLU A 112 1.04 -17.96 -24.84
CA GLU A 112 1.32 -18.96 -25.87
C GLU A 112 2.74 -18.87 -26.44
N PRO A 113 3.31 -17.68 -26.71
CA PRO A 113 4.68 -17.60 -27.21
C PRO A 113 5.71 -18.08 -26.18
N LEU A 114 5.39 -18.01 -24.88
CA LEU A 114 6.26 -18.53 -23.83
C LEU A 114 6.26 -20.05 -23.77
N LEU A 115 5.16 -20.70 -24.17
CA LEU A 115 5.01 -22.15 -24.22
C LEU A 115 5.69 -22.79 -25.44
N ARG A 116 5.99 -22.00 -26.47
CA ARG A 116 6.73 -22.47 -27.66
C ARG A 116 8.22 -22.64 -27.28
N ASP A 117 8.77 -23.82 -27.57
CA ASP A 117 10.16 -24.20 -27.24
C ASP A 117 11.23 -23.48 -28.08
N SER A 118 10.82 -22.71 -29.09
CA SER A 118 11.71 -21.93 -29.91
C SER A 118 12.36 -20.80 -29.10
N ASN A 119 13.68 -20.66 -29.19
CA ASN A 119 14.44 -19.48 -28.71
C ASN A 119 13.94 -18.14 -29.30
N ALA A 120 13.02 -18.20 -30.28
CA ALA A 120 12.27 -17.09 -30.84
C ALA A 120 10.90 -16.88 -30.14
N SER A 121 10.82 -16.98 -28.81
CA SER A 121 9.75 -16.26 -28.09
C SER A 121 9.93 -14.79 -28.45
N GLY A 122 9.00 -14.24 -29.24
CA GLY A 122 9.17 -12.94 -29.90
C GLY A 122 9.57 -11.86 -28.92
N GLU A 123 10.57 -11.07 -29.28
CA GLU A 123 11.08 -9.91 -28.52
C GLU A 123 9.95 -9.04 -27.97
N LEU A 124 8.86 -8.92 -28.73
CA LEU A 124 7.64 -8.21 -28.36
C LEU A 124 7.04 -8.67 -27.02
N VAL A 125 7.01 -9.98 -26.76
CA VAL A 125 6.42 -10.53 -25.52
C VAL A 125 7.18 -10.05 -24.30
N TRP A 126 8.50 -10.01 -24.39
CA TRP A 126 9.34 -9.57 -23.29
C TRP A 126 9.29 -8.06 -23.08
N VAL A 127 9.18 -7.27 -24.17
CA VAL A 127 8.93 -5.83 -24.08
C VAL A 127 7.60 -5.55 -23.37
N LEU A 128 6.54 -6.29 -23.71
CA LEU A 128 5.23 -6.14 -23.08
C LEU A 128 5.23 -6.63 -21.62
N LEU A 129 5.86 -7.77 -21.32
CA LEU A 129 5.97 -8.26 -19.95
C LEU A 129 6.81 -7.33 -19.07
N ALA A 130 7.84 -6.67 -19.61
CA ALA A 130 8.59 -5.64 -18.90
C ALA A 130 7.70 -4.42 -18.62
N ALA A 131 6.91 -3.95 -19.59
CA ALA A 131 5.95 -2.86 -19.35
C ALA A 131 4.88 -3.22 -18.30
N ILE A 132 4.38 -4.47 -18.32
CA ILE A 132 3.47 -4.99 -17.30
C ILE A 132 4.18 -5.05 -15.94
N GLU A 133 5.45 -5.47 -15.90
CA GLU A 133 6.24 -5.55 -14.67
C GLU A 133 6.41 -4.18 -14.01
N GLU A 134 6.52 -3.09 -14.78
CA GLU A 134 6.59 -1.71 -14.27
C GLU A 134 5.25 -1.24 -13.67
N GLU A 135 4.12 -1.48 -14.34
CA GLU A 135 2.84 -0.87 -13.97
C GLU A 135 1.94 -1.79 -13.12
N ALA A 136 1.63 -1.36 -11.89
CA ALA A 136 0.88 -2.16 -10.93
C ALA A 136 -0.54 -2.54 -11.38
N ASP A 137 -1.23 -1.66 -12.11
CA ASP A 137 -2.58 -1.94 -12.60
C ASP A 137 -2.56 -2.98 -13.73
N LEU A 138 -1.57 -2.92 -14.62
CA LEU A 138 -1.36 -3.95 -15.64
C LEU A 138 -1.03 -5.32 -15.00
N ARG A 139 -0.19 -5.38 -13.95
CA ARG A 139 0.05 -6.64 -13.20
C ARG A 139 -1.25 -7.25 -12.67
N ARG A 140 -2.17 -6.41 -12.16
CA ARG A 140 -3.48 -6.88 -11.65
C ARG A 140 -4.38 -7.42 -12.75
N LEU A 141 -4.44 -6.73 -13.90
CA LEU A 141 -5.19 -7.20 -15.07
C LEU A 141 -4.59 -8.50 -15.63
N PHE A 142 -3.26 -8.62 -15.62
CA PHE A 142 -2.57 -9.82 -16.03
C PHE A 142 -2.86 -11.00 -15.09
N LEU A 143 -2.79 -10.81 -13.76
CA LEU A 143 -3.21 -11.82 -12.79
C LEU A 143 -4.64 -12.29 -13.03
N ARG A 144 -5.60 -11.37 -13.24
CA ARG A 144 -7.00 -11.72 -13.56
C ARG A 144 -7.10 -12.57 -14.83
N THR A 145 -6.28 -12.26 -15.83
CA THR A 145 -6.20 -13.05 -17.07
C THR A 145 -5.68 -14.46 -16.78
N LEU A 146 -4.60 -14.60 -16.02
CA LEU A 146 -4.05 -15.92 -15.69
C LEU A 146 -5.02 -16.78 -14.86
N VAL A 147 -5.74 -16.16 -13.92
CA VAL A 147 -6.81 -16.83 -13.16
C VAL A 147 -7.94 -17.30 -14.07
N HIS A 148 -8.35 -16.47 -15.03
CA HIS A 148 -9.36 -16.85 -16.03
C HIS A 148 -8.89 -18.05 -16.87
N LEU A 149 -7.67 -17.99 -17.42
CA LEU A 149 -7.09 -19.08 -18.20
C LEU A 149 -6.94 -20.38 -17.40
N HIS A 150 -6.59 -20.29 -16.11
CA HIS A 150 -6.52 -21.45 -15.23
C HIS A 150 -7.89 -22.07 -15.00
N THR A 151 -8.91 -21.24 -14.71
CA THR A 151 -10.29 -21.69 -14.48
C THR A 151 -10.86 -22.40 -15.71
N GLU A 152 -10.57 -21.89 -16.90
CA GLU A 152 -10.96 -22.48 -18.20
C GLU A 152 -10.06 -23.66 -18.63
N LYS A 153 -9.07 -24.06 -17.81
CA LYS A 153 -8.10 -25.12 -18.10
C LYS A 153 -7.26 -24.90 -19.37
N LEU A 154 -7.07 -23.64 -19.77
CA LEU A 154 -6.27 -23.23 -20.93
C LEU A 154 -4.79 -22.96 -20.58
N LEU A 155 -4.45 -22.94 -19.28
CA LEU A 155 -3.11 -22.66 -18.81
C LEU A 155 -2.32 -23.96 -18.52
N SER A 156 -1.30 -24.24 -19.34
CA SER A 156 -0.44 -25.41 -19.17
C SER A 156 0.50 -25.27 -17.97
N PRO A 157 0.55 -26.22 -17.02
CA PRO A 157 1.51 -26.21 -15.90
C PRO A 157 2.99 -26.21 -16.35
N ARG A 158 3.27 -26.65 -17.59
CA ARG A 158 4.61 -26.62 -18.20
C ARG A 158 5.23 -25.21 -18.16
N ILE A 159 4.42 -24.16 -18.18
CA ILE A 159 4.88 -22.78 -18.16
C ILE A 159 5.79 -22.48 -16.96
N VAL A 160 5.52 -23.08 -15.79
CA VAL A 160 6.31 -22.89 -14.57
C VAL A 160 7.76 -23.34 -14.78
N LYS A 161 7.95 -24.54 -15.35
CA LYS A 161 9.28 -25.08 -15.64
C LYS A 161 10.02 -24.23 -16.67
N LEU A 162 9.33 -23.74 -17.70
CA LEU A 162 9.92 -22.89 -18.73
C LEU A 162 10.36 -21.53 -18.17
N LEU A 163 9.55 -20.92 -17.31
CA LEU A 163 9.88 -19.66 -16.66
C LEU A 163 11.09 -19.78 -15.73
N PHE A 164 11.17 -20.84 -14.92
CA PHE A 164 12.37 -21.09 -14.10
C PHE A 164 13.63 -21.23 -14.96
N ASN A 165 13.56 -22.05 -16.01
CA ASN A 165 14.70 -22.25 -16.92
C ASN A 165 15.13 -20.95 -17.60
N ARG A 166 14.19 -20.07 -17.98
CA ARG A 166 14.51 -18.78 -18.59
C ARG A 166 15.07 -17.79 -17.57
N ALA A 167 14.48 -17.70 -16.39
CA ALA A 167 14.95 -16.84 -15.30
C ALA A 167 16.42 -17.11 -14.95
N SER A 168 16.84 -18.38 -14.94
CA SER A 168 18.24 -18.74 -14.67
C SER A 168 19.19 -18.48 -15.85
N LYS A 169 18.70 -18.51 -17.09
CA LYS A 169 19.55 -18.37 -18.30
C LYS A 169 19.67 -16.94 -18.81
N GLN A 170 18.67 -16.09 -18.60
CA GLN A 170 18.59 -14.74 -19.18
C GLN A 170 18.30 -13.70 -18.08
N PRO A 171 19.34 -13.06 -17.51
CA PRO A 171 19.18 -12.09 -16.41
C PRO A 171 18.26 -10.92 -16.74
N GLN A 172 18.27 -10.43 -17.99
CA GLN A 172 17.42 -9.31 -18.44
C GLN A 172 15.91 -9.63 -18.38
N GLN A 173 15.54 -10.91 -18.46
CA GLN A 173 14.15 -11.37 -18.41
C GLN A 173 13.75 -11.87 -17.01
N ALA A 174 14.67 -11.89 -16.05
CA ALA A 174 14.44 -12.46 -14.73
C ALA A 174 13.28 -11.76 -14.01
N ASN A 175 13.19 -10.42 -14.06
CA ASN A 175 12.12 -9.65 -13.41
C ASN A 175 10.74 -10.07 -13.92
N ALA A 176 10.55 -10.08 -15.24
CA ALA A 176 9.30 -10.50 -15.87
C ALA A 176 8.96 -11.96 -15.54
N CYS A 177 9.96 -12.86 -15.55
CA CYS A 177 9.75 -14.27 -15.22
C CYS A 177 9.32 -14.46 -13.77
N TRP A 178 10.02 -13.82 -12.82
CA TRP A 178 9.69 -13.90 -11.40
C TRP A 178 8.37 -13.21 -11.08
N MET A 179 8.04 -12.09 -11.73
CA MET A 179 6.73 -11.45 -11.66
C MET A 179 5.63 -12.44 -12.03
N MET A 180 5.75 -13.10 -13.18
CA MET A 180 4.77 -14.09 -13.63
C MET A 180 4.71 -15.32 -12.72
N LEU A 181 5.86 -15.87 -12.29
CA LEU A 181 5.92 -16.98 -11.32
C LEU A 181 5.22 -16.62 -10.01
N SER A 182 5.37 -15.37 -9.54
CA SER A 182 4.72 -14.89 -8.33
C SER A 182 3.19 -14.84 -8.47
N GLU A 183 2.67 -14.46 -9.63
CA GLU A 183 1.23 -14.48 -9.89
C GLU A 183 0.70 -15.91 -10.05
N LEU A 184 1.42 -16.77 -10.77
CA LEU A 184 1.06 -18.18 -10.96
C LEU A 184 1.06 -18.98 -9.66
N SER A 185 1.96 -18.66 -8.72
CA SER A 185 2.06 -19.35 -7.43
C SER A 185 0.78 -19.27 -6.57
N ALA A 186 -0.13 -18.33 -6.88
CA ALA A 186 -1.40 -18.19 -6.19
C ALA A 186 -2.41 -19.32 -6.50
N PHE A 187 -2.23 -20.05 -7.61
CA PHE A 187 -3.16 -21.10 -8.06
C PHE A 187 -2.50 -22.30 -8.77
N LEU A 188 -1.19 -22.26 -9.07
CA LEU A 188 -0.43 -23.39 -9.61
C LEU A 188 0.61 -23.93 -8.62
N ASP A 189 1.11 -25.14 -8.92
CA ASP A 189 2.23 -25.77 -8.23
C ASP A 189 3.58 -25.18 -8.64
N VAL A 190 3.99 -24.15 -7.90
CA VAL A 190 5.29 -23.48 -8.07
C VAL A 190 6.16 -23.82 -6.87
N SER A 191 7.30 -24.49 -7.09
CA SER A 191 8.21 -24.83 -6.00
C SER A 191 8.83 -23.57 -5.36
N PRO A 192 8.82 -23.42 -4.02
CA PRO A 192 9.47 -22.30 -3.35
C PRO A 192 11.00 -22.48 -3.24
N ALA A 193 11.56 -23.66 -3.53
CA ALA A 193 12.99 -23.93 -3.33
C ALA A 193 13.91 -23.02 -4.17
N PRO A 194 13.70 -22.85 -5.50
CA PRO A 194 14.52 -21.93 -6.28
C PRO A 194 14.40 -20.49 -5.78
N ALA A 195 13.22 -20.10 -5.29
CA ALA A 195 13.01 -18.78 -4.73
C ALA A 195 13.86 -18.57 -3.47
N ILE A 196 13.93 -19.56 -2.56
CA ILE A 196 14.71 -19.46 -1.32
C ILE A 196 16.22 -19.41 -1.59
N GLU A 197 16.71 -20.22 -2.53
CA GLU A 197 18.11 -20.26 -2.92
C GLU A 197 18.56 -18.89 -3.45
N HIS A 198 17.87 -18.39 -4.48
CA HIS A 198 18.20 -17.11 -5.11
C HIS A 198 17.90 -15.92 -4.19
N TRP A 199 16.86 -16.00 -3.35
CA TRP A 199 16.51 -14.93 -2.41
C TRP A 199 17.68 -14.59 -1.48
N SER A 200 18.42 -15.59 -0.99
CA SER A 200 19.56 -15.37 -0.09
C SER A 200 20.71 -14.60 -0.74
N GLU A 201 20.99 -14.88 -2.01
CA GLU A 201 22.04 -14.22 -2.79
C GLU A 201 21.67 -12.76 -3.09
N HIS A 202 20.39 -12.52 -3.42
CA HIS A 202 19.91 -11.21 -3.83
C HIS A 202 19.69 -10.23 -2.67
N LEU A 203 19.60 -10.73 -1.42
CA LEU A 203 19.48 -9.89 -0.22
C LEU A 203 20.68 -8.96 0.01
N ASN A 204 21.84 -9.28 -0.58
CA ASN A 204 23.07 -8.50 -0.42
C ASN A 204 23.30 -7.49 -1.56
N LEU A 205 22.37 -7.37 -2.51
CA LEU A 205 22.49 -6.41 -3.61
C LEU A 205 22.12 -5.00 -3.14
N ASP A 206 23.00 -4.04 -3.46
CA ASP A 206 22.82 -2.62 -3.11
C ASP A 206 21.74 -1.93 -3.97
N GLU A 207 21.42 -2.46 -5.14
CA GLU A 207 20.44 -1.88 -6.06
C GLU A 207 19.00 -2.38 -5.79
N GLN A 208 18.02 -1.49 -5.98
CA GLN A 208 16.59 -1.84 -5.92
C GLN A 208 16.29 -2.98 -6.88
N ASN A 209 15.90 -4.12 -6.32
CA ASN A 209 15.60 -5.30 -7.09
C ASN A 209 14.22 -5.84 -6.70
N ARG A 210 13.26 -5.75 -7.63
CA ARG A 210 11.88 -6.23 -7.46
C ARG A 210 11.80 -7.75 -7.37
N LEU A 211 12.85 -8.48 -7.78
CA LEU A 211 12.94 -9.94 -7.65
C LEU A 211 12.67 -10.44 -6.25
N ILE A 212 13.18 -9.74 -5.22
CA ILE A 212 12.96 -10.17 -3.84
C ILE A 212 11.48 -10.14 -3.47
N GLY A 213 10.73 -9.12 -3.92
CA GLY A 213 9.29 -9.06 -3.71
C GLY A 213 8.57 -10.23 -4.38
N TYR A 214 8.94 -10.55 -5.63
CA TYR A 214 8.35 -11.68 -6.35
C TYR A 214 8.69 -13.04 -5.72
N MET A 215 9.95 -13.27 -5.38
CA MET A 215 10.41 -14.47 -4.68
C MET A 215 9.71 -14.62 -3.33
N SER A 216 9.57 -13.53 -2.58
CA SER A 216 8.86 -13.52 -1.30
C SER A 216 7.40 -13.89 -1.46
N LYS A 217 6.73 -13.36 -2.48
CA LYS A 217 5.34 -13.73 -2.81
C LYS A 217 5.22 -15.20 -3.22
N VAL A 218 6.17 -15.76 -3.97
CA VAL A 218 6.21 -17.21 -4.28
C VAL A 218 6.35 -18.04 -3.00
N ILE A 219 7.32 -17.70 -2.15
CA ILE A 219 7.55 -18.39 -0.86
C ILE A 219 6.30 -18.30 0.01
N ALA A 220 5.67 -17.13 0.06
CA ALA A 220 4.48 -16.86 0.84
C ALA A 220 3.27 -17.68 0.37
N ASN A 221 2.95 -17.64 -0.92
CA ASN A 221 1.83 -18.42 -1.49
C ASN A 221 2.00 -19.94 -1.32
N ARG A 222 3.24 -20.41 -1.22
CA ARG A 222 3.61 -21.84 -1.14
C ARG A 222 4.24 -22.22 0.18
N ALA A 223 3.91 -21.47 1.24
CA ALA A 223 4.54 -21.61 2.54
C ALA A 223 4.15 -22.93 3.26
N ASP A 224 3.00 -23.50 2.90
CA ASP A 224 2.54 -24.83 3.30
C ASP A 224 3.52 -25.94 2.91
N CYS A 225 4.18 -25.80 1.75
CA CYS A 225 5.13 -26.76 1.19
C CYS A 225 6.57 -26.61 1.73
N LEU A 226 6.83 -25.65 2.63
CA LEU A 226 8.18 -25.38 3.14
C LEU A 226 8.64 -26.46 4.12
N SER A 227 9.84 -27.00 3.87
CA SER A 227 10.50 -27.94 4.77
C SER A 227 10.89 -27.29 6.10
N LEU A 228 11.06 -28.09 7.15
CA LEU A 228 11.50 -27.59 8.47
C LEU A 228 12.86 -26.87 8.37
N GLN A 229 13.78 -27.38 7.53
CA GLN A 229 15.07 -26.75 7.28
C GLN A 229 14.91 -25.37 6.63
N GLN A 230 14.07 -25.25 5.61
CA GLN A 230 13.78 -23.96 4.95
C GLN A 230 13.14 -22.96 5.92
N ARG A 231 12.20 -23.40 6.75
CA ARG A 231 11.58 -22.55 7.79
C ARG A 231 12.61 -22.07 8.82
N ASN A 232 13.54 -22.93 9.21
CA ASN A 232 14.60 -22.58 10.15
C ASN A 232 15.63 -21.64 9.52
N PHE A 233 15.98 -21.84 8.26
CA PHE A 233 16.86 -20.96 7.47
C PHE A 233 16.27 -19.55 7.33
N LEU A 234 14.98 -19.45 7.01
CA LEU A 234 14.29 -18.16 7.01
C LEU A 234 14.37 -17.52 8.41
N LYS A 235 14.12 -18.30 9.48
CA LYS A 235 14.21 -17.82 10.87
C LYS A 235 15.59 -17.35 11.31
N SER A 236 16.68 -17.99 10.89
CA SER A 236 18.05 -17.58 11.24
C SER A 236 18.43 -16.28 10.52
N ASN A 237 18.15 -16.18 9.22
CA ASN A 237 18.44 -14.96 8.44
C ASN A 237 17.70 -13.73 8.97
N MET A 238 16.51 -13.90 9.57
CA MET A 238 15.81 -12.82 10.27
C MET A 238 16.58 -12.26 11.48
N GLY A 239 17.35 -13.10 12.17
CA GLY A 239 18.14 -12.70 13.34
C GLY A 239 19.36 -11.87 12.96
N ASP A 240 19.99 -12.24 11.84
CA ASP A 240 21.25 -11.69 11.34
C ASP A 240 21.05 -10.48 10.41
N ALA A 241 19.84 -10.31 9.87
CA ALA A 241 19.40 -9.13 9.14
C ALA A 241 19.63 -7.81 9.90
N LEU A 242 19.53 -7.86 11.22
CA LEU A 242 19.51 -6.68 12.10
C LEU A 242 20.88 -6.24 12.58
N THR A 243 21.90 -7.03 12.23
CA THR A 243 23.29 -6.71 12.53
C THR A 243 23.99 -6.05 11.35
N ASN A 244 23.34 -5.93 10.18
CA ASN A 244 23.90 -5.32 8.98
C ASN A 244 23.41 -3.88 8.75
N HIS A 245 24.32 -3.01 8.31
CA HIS A 245 24.16 -1.55 8.23
C HIS A 245 23.44 -1.02 6.97
N ASN A 246 22.64 -1.84 6.27
CA ASN A 246 21.93 -1.41 5.05
C ASN A 246 20.40 -1.39 5.23
N ASP A 247 19.82 -0.18 5.13
CA ASP A 247 18.38 0.09 5.22
C ASP A 247 17.56 -0.70 4.18
N ASP A 248 18.01 -0.75 2.92
CA ASP A 248 17.27 -1.38 1.84
C ASP A 248 17.22 -2.90 2.01
N ARG A 249 18.30 -3.49 2.50
CA ARG A 249 18.33 -4.90 2.88
C ARG A 249 17.35 -5.19 4.02
N LEU A 250 17.31 -4.33 5.04
CA LEU A 250 16.39 -4.49 6.17
C LEU A 250 14.92 -4.35 5.72
N ILE A 251 14.61 -3.37 4.85
CA ILE A 251 13.26 -3.19 4.29
C ILE A 251 12.83 -4.43 3.51
N ARG A 252 13.71 -4.98 2.66
CA ARG A 252 13.43 -6.20 1.89
C ARG A 252 13.16 -7.39 2.80
N LEU A 253 13.96 -7.57 3.84
CA LEU A 253 13.75 -8.62 4.83
C LEU A 253 12.41 -8.47 5.55
N LEU A 254 12.12 -7.29 6.10
CA LEU A 254 10.85 -7.02 6.77
C LEU A 254 9.65 -7.30 5.86
N THR A 255 9.72 -6.87 4.60
CA THR A 255 8.68 -7.10 3.61
C THR A 255 8.47 -8.60 3.34
N SER A 256 9.57 -9.31 3.06
CA SER A 256 9.57 -10.76 2.79
C SER A 256 8.97 -11.56 3.95
N ILE A 257 9.39 -11.22 5.17
CA ILE A 257 8.91 -11.86 6.40
C ILE A 257 7.43 -11.59 6.60
N GLY A 258 7.01 -10.35 6.41
CA GLY A 258 5.61 -9.96 6.53
C GLY A 258 4.73 -10.77 5.58
N GLU A 259 5.15 -10.94 4.32
CA GLU A 259 4.45 -11.79 3.35
C GLU A 259 4.42 -13.26 3.79
N CYS A 260 5.56 -13.83 4.18
CA CYS A 260 5.62 -15.23 4.61
C CYS A 260 4.74 -15.52 5.85
N ILE A 261 4.74 -14.62 6.84
CA ILE A 261 3.94 -14.77 8.07
C ILE A 261 2.45 -14.82 7.77
N GLN A 262 2.01 -14.07 6.77
CA GLN A 262 0.61 -13.99 6.42
C GLN A 262 0.01 -15.33 5.95
N TYR A 263 0.82 -16.17 5.32
CA TYR A 263 0.41 -17.51 4.88
C TYR A 263 0.88 -18.61 5.83
N THR A 264 1.94 -18.38 6.62
CA THR A 264 2.40 -19.29 7.68
C THR A 264 2.51 -18.57 9.02
N PRO A 265 1.41 -18.52 9.80
CA PRO A 265 1.40 -17.95 11.15
C PRO A 265 2.41 -18.59 12.10
N ALA A 266 2.86 -19.82 11.84
CA ALA A 266 3.90 -20.51 12.62
C ALA A 266 5.29 -19.85 12.56
N LEU A 267 5.49 -18.86 11.67
CA LEU A 267 6.70 -18.03 11.63
C LEU A 267 6.66 -16.87 12.65
N ILE A 268 5.50 -16.59 13.25
CA ILE A 268 5.37 -15.55 14.29
C ILE A 268 6.21 -15.93 15.50
N ASN A 269 7.14 -15.05 15.88
CA ASN A 269 8.01 -15.22 17.03
C ASN A 269 7.99 -13.95 17.90
N LYS A 270 7.95 -14.14 19.23
CA LYS A 270 8.07 -13.06 20.22
C LYS A 270 9.29 -12.15 20.00
N ARG A 271 10.41 -12.69 19.50
CA ARG A 271 11.62 -11.90 19.19
C ARG A 271 11.37 -10.91 18.05
N LEU A 272 10.77 -11.35 16.95
CA LEU A 272 10.42 -10.52 15.80
C LEU A 272 9.42 -9.43 16.21
N PHE A 273 8.39 -9.81 16.98
CA PHE A 273 7.40 -8.86 17.48
C PHE A 273 8.04 -7.72 18.29
N ARG A 274 8.88 -8.04 19.29
CA ARG A 274 9.57 -7.03 20.11
C ARG A 274 10.47 -6.12 19.29
N LEU A 275 11.13 -6.69 18.29
CA LEU A 275 12.00 -5.94 17.41
C LEU A 275 11.23 -4.93 16.56
N LEU A 276 10.11 -5.34 15.95
CA LEU A 276 9.25 -4.44 15.18
C LEU A 276 8.76 -3.27 16.05
N GLN A 277 8.38 -3.54 17.31
CA GLN A 277 8.01 -2.49 18.25
C GLN A 277 9.16 -1.50 18.51
N VAL A 278 10.39 -2.01 18.68
CA VAL A 278 11.59 -1.18 18.86
C VAL A 278 11.87 -0.31 17.63
N ILE A 279 11.74 -0.88 16.42
CA ILE A 279 11.92 -0.15 15.16
C ILE A 279 10.92 1.00 15.09
N ILE A 280 9.62 0.72 15.28
CA ILE A 280 8.54 1.71 15.18
C ILE A 280 8.75 2.84 16.21
N ALA A 281 9.11 2.54 17.45
CA ALA A 281 9.28 3.52 18.52
C ALA A 281 10.61 4.31 18.49
N SER A 282 11.45 4.08 17.48
CA SER A 282 12.82 4.60 17.45
C SER A 282 12.92 6.14 17.37
N ASP A 283 11.96 6.84 16.77
CA ASP A 283 11.90 8.31 16.78
C ASP A 283 11.62 8.89 18.16
N MET A 284 10.64 8.32 18.87
CA MET A 284 10.31 8.70 20.23
C MET A 284 11.50 8.47 21.16
N LEU A 285 12.17 7.32 21.02
CA LEU A 285 13.37 7.00 21.79
C LEU A 285 14.51 7.99 21.51
N LYS A 286 14.73 8.38 20.25
CA LYS A 286 15.71 9.43 19.88
C LYS A 286 15.38 10.77 20.55
N LYS A 287 14.11 11.21 20.53
CA LYS A 287 13.65 12.46 21.16
C LYS A 287 13.82 12.42 22.68
N CYS A 288 13.43 11.33 23.33
CA CYS A 288 13.62 11.14 24.77
C CYS A 288 15.11 11.21 25.17
N MET A 289 15.99 10.57 24.40
CA MET A 289 17.44 10.64 24.66
C MET A 289 17.99 12.06 24.52
N LEU A 290 17.60 12.78 23.45
CA LEU A 290 17.99 14.18 23.25
C LEU A 290 17.53 15.06 24.42
N ASN A 291 16.29 14.89 24.88
CA ASN A 291 15.77 15.65 26.02
C ASN A 291 16.52 15.35 27.32
N ILE A 292 16.92 14.09 27.56
CA ILE A 292 17.72 13.72 28.74
C ILE A 292 19.12 14.36 28.66
N LEU A 293 19.75 14.37 27.49
CA LEU A 293 21.05 15.01 27.28
C LEU A 293 20.97 16.53 27.51
N LEU A 294 19.93 17.18 26.98
CA LEU A 294 19.69 18.61 27.14
C LEU A 294 19.38 18.99 28.60
N ASN A 295 18.56 18.20 29.30
CA ASN A 295 18.19 18.47 30.69
C ASN A 295 19.33 18.22 31.69
N LYS A 296 20.36 17.43 31.33
CA LYS A 296 21.56 17.23 32.15
C LYS A 296 22.67 18.25 31.85
N ALA A 297 22.53 19.08 30.82
CA ALA A 297 23.49 20.12 30.46
C ALA A 297 23.76 21.20 31.55
N PRO A 298 22.84 21.55 32.47
CA PRO A 298 23.13 22.58 33.48
C PRO A 298 24.18 22.18 34.53
N LEU A 299 24.52 20.89 34.67
CA LEU A 299 25.43 20.40 35.71
C LEU A 299 26.90 20.30 35.28
N PHE A 300 27.23 20.59 34.01
CA PHE A 300 28.59 20.43 33.45
C PHE A 300 29.06 21.66 32.64
N TYR A 301 28.65 22.87 33.04
CA TYR A 301 28.98 24.10 32.32
C TYR A 301 30.48 24.47 32.27
N HIS A 302 31.36 23.80 33.03
CA HIS A 302 32.80 24.16 33.05
C HIS A 302 33.71 23.31 32.15
N GLN A 303 33.20 22.26 31.47
CA GLN A 303 34.00 21.37 30.59
C GLN A 303 33.50 21.33 29.13
N LEU A 304 32.42 22.04 28.80
CA LEU A 304 31.69 21.85 27.53
C LEU A 304 32.06 22.83 26.40
N SER A 305 33.00 23.77 26.58
CA SER A 305 33.37 24.67 25.46
C SER A 305 34.26 23.97 24.41
N CYS A 306 35.02 22.94 24.81
CA CYS A 306 35.89 22.20 23.87
C CYS A 306 35.19 21.00 23.20
N HIS A 307 34.02 20.56 23.69
CA HIS A 307 33.34 19.34 23.21
C HIS A 307 32.21 19.59 22.20
N LEU A 308 31.66 20.81 22.12
CA LEU A 308 30.59 21.14 21.17
C LEU A 308 31.05 21.11 19.71
N GLN A 309 32.36 21.32 19.46
CA GLN A 309 32.92 21.24 18.10
C GLN A 309 33.26 19.80 17.69
N MET A 310 33.51 18.89 18.64
CA MET A 310 33.67 17.45 18.37
C MET A 310 32.35 16.68 18.23
N LEU A 311 31.27 17.11 18.91
CA LEU A 311 29.97 16.43 18.84
C LEU A 311 29.29 16.55 17.46
N CYS A 312 29.73 17.48 16.62
CA CYS A 312 29.30 17.55 15.22
C CYS A 312 30.10 16.64 14.27
N GLN A 313 31.18 15.99 14.73
CA GLN A 313 32.06 15.16 13.90
C GLN A 313 32.38 13.77 14.46
N CYS A 314 32.00 13.43 15.70
CA CYS A 314 32.17 12.08 16.21
C CYS A 314 31.01 11.14 15.79
N PRO A 315 31.30 9.89 15.37
CA PRO A 315 30.26 8.88 15.21
C PRO A 315 29.57 8.66 16.56
N PHE A 316 28.24 8.63 16.56
CA PHE A 316 27.35 8.57 17.73
C PHE A 316 27.64 7.43 18.73
N ASN A 317 28.57 6.52 18.45
CA ASN A 317 28.92 5.36 19.29
C ASN A 317 29.69 5.71 20.58
N CYS A 318 30.54 6.75 20.61
CA CYS A 318 31.39 6.99 21.80
C CYS A 318 30.63 7.59 22.99
N ALA A 319 29.69 8.51 22.77
CA ALA A 319 28.85 9.06 23.85
C ALA A 319 27.81 8.05 24.37
N PHE A 320 27.53 6.99 23.61
CA PHE A 320 26.54 5.96 23.91
C PHE A 320 26.97 5.02 25.05
N SER A 321 28.28 4.82 25.27
CA SER A 321 28.81 3.89 26.28
C SER A 321 28.78 4.44 27.70
N MET A 322 28.97 5.76 27.87
CA MET A 322 29.16 6.38 29.19
C MET A 322 27.85 6.66 29.96
N PHE A 323 26.71 6.83 29.30
CA PHE A 323 25.47 7.31 29.96
C PHE A 323 24.49 6.21 30.43
N TRP A 324 24.68 4.96 30.03
CA TRP A 324 23.79 3.83 30.36
C TRP A 324 24.41 2.87 31.39
N GLN A 325 24.59 3.34 32.63
CA GLN A 325 24.95 2.50 33.78
C GLN A 325 23.74 1.95 34.56
N SER A 326 22.52 2.43 34.31
CA SER A 326 21.32 1.96 35.02
C SER A 326 20.31 1.29 34.07
N ASN A 327 19.98 0.04 34.38
CA ASN A 327 19.14 -0.85 33.59
C ASN A 327 17.67 -0.37 33.49
N THR A 328 17.04 -0.65 32.34
CA THR A 328 15.59 -0.62 32.04
C THR A 328 14.88 0.75 31.96
N TYR A 329 14.37 1.09 30.76
CA TYR A 329 13.33 2.12 30.57
C TYR A 329 11.97 1.45 30.33
N VAL A 330 10.94 2.03 30.93
CA VAL A 330 9.55 1.56 30.89
C VAL A 330 8.76 2.41 29.90
N PHE A 331 8.12 1.75 28.92
CA PHE A 331 7.12 2.39 28.07
C PHE A 331 5.78 2.41 28.83
N SER A 332 5.45 3.51 29.50
CA SER A 332 4.15 3.68 30.17
C SER A 332 3.15 4.37 29.22
N GLY A 333 1.90 3.89 29.22
CA GLY A 333 0.77 4.69 28.77
C GLY A 333 0.53 5.84 29.77
N ALA A 334 -0.07 6.93 29.28
CA ALA A 334 -0.56 8.13 29.98
C ALA A 334 0.14 8.53 31.32
N PRO A 335 0.64 9.78 31.45
CA PRO A 335 1.13 10.27 32.73
C PRO A 335 -0.02 10.20 33.78
N GLY A 336 0.14 9.36 34.81
CA GLY A 336 -0.77 9.31 35.97
C GLY A 336 -1.36 7.95 36.37
N SER A 337 -1.17 6.86 35.61
CA SER A 337 -1.71 5.55 36.03
C SER A 337 -0.78 4.81 37.02
N THR A 338 -1.23 4.58 38.25
CA THR A 338 -0.53 3.80 39.29
C THR A 338 -0.63 2.28 39.12
N VAL A 339 -1.33 1.81 38.08
CA VAL A 339 -1.44 0.38 37.75
C VAL A 339 -0.25 -0.04 36.89
N PRO A 340 0.47 -1.15 37.23
CA PRO A 340 1.54 -1.66 36.39
C PRO A 340 0.99 -2.02 35.00
N ASN A 341 1.37 -1.24 33.99
CA ASN A 341 1.03 -1.54 32.60
C ASN A 341 1.66 -2.90 32.20
N PRO A 342 0.90 -3.92 31.78
CA PRO A 342 1.46 -5.21 31.34
C PRO A 342 2.27 -5.12 30.02
N TYR A 343 2.35 -3.94 29.39
CA TYR A 343 3.05 -3.68 28.13
C TYR A 343 4.48 -3.09 28.28
N GLN A 344 5.14 -3.29 29.43
CA GLN A 344 6.53 -2.81 29.61
C GLN A 344 7.51 -3.50 28.65
N ILE A 345 8.04 -2.76 27.67
CA ILE A 345 9.07 -3.25 26.76
C ILE A 345 10.43 -3.17 27.47
N ARG A 346 10.95 -4.30 27.96
CA ARG A 346 12.35 -4.41 28.43
C ARG A 346 13.29 -4.59 27.25
N ILE A 347 13.98 -3.52 26.84
CA ILE A 347 14.98 -3.55 25.76
C ILE A 347 16.35 -3.93 26.35
N LYS A 348 16.95 -5.04 25.89
CA LYS A 348 18.33 -5.42 26.25
C LYS A 348 19.35 -4.67 25.37
N LYS A 349 20.47 -4.29 25.98
CA LYS A 349 21.60 -3.44 25.52
C LYS A 349 22.25 -3.76 24.15
N ARG A 350 21.85 -4.82 23.42
CA ARG A 350 22.58 -5.35 22.24
C ARG A 350 21.90 -5.19 20.87
N VAL A 351 20.82 -4.42 20.73
CA VAL A 351 20.01 -4.42 19.48
C VAL A 351 19.68 -3.02 18.93
N PHE A 352 20.27 -1.95 19.48
CA PHE A 352 19.88 -0.60 19.11
C PHE A 352 20.90 0.09 18.20
N HIS A 353 20.86 -0.22 16.90
CA HIS A 353 21.56 0.56 15.89
C HIS A 353 20.63 1.69 15.42
N CYS A 354 20.69 2.84 16.11
CA CYS A 354 19.86 4.02 15.83
C CYS A 354 19.91 4.48 14.37
N GLU A 355 21.02 4.25 13.69
CA GLU A 355 21.28 4.68 12.31
C GLU A 355 20.41 3.93 11.29
N LEU A 356 20.11 2.65 11.53
CA LEU A 356 19.27 1.79 10.68
C LEU A 356 17.75 2.04 10.83
N MET A 357 17.36 2.85 11.82
CA MET A 357 15.96 3.07 12.15
C MET A 357 15.44 4.30 11.40
N THR A 358 15.58 4.29 10.08
CA THR A 358 15.15 5.38 9.21
C THR A 358 13.65 5.37 9.01
N ARG A 359 13.15 6.47 8.44
CA ARG A 359 11.72 6.70 8.15
C ARG A 359 11.11 5.55 7.36
N ARG A 360 11.83 5.06 6.34
CA ARG A 360 11.42 3.97 5.45
C ARG A 360 11.35 2.62 6.18
N VAL A 361 12.37 2.32 6.98
CA VAL A 361 12.43 1.09 7.79
C VAL A 361 11.28 1.07 8.81
N ARG A 362 11.01 2.19 9.49
CA ARG A 362 9.86 2.31 10.41
C ARG A 362 8.52 2.09 9.72
N ALA A 363 8.30 2.75 8.58
CA ALA A 363 7.07 2.61 7.81
C ALA A 363 6.85 1.16 7.36
N THR A 364 7.92 0.46 6.95
CA THR A 364 7.87 -0.96 6.57
C THR A 364 7.62 -1.88 7.78
N ALA A 365 8.21 -1.56 8.94
CA ALA A 365 7.97 -2.30 10.17
C ALA A 365 6.51 -2.21 10.63
N VAL A 366 5.83 -1.06 10.44
CA VAL A 366 4.38 -0.94 10.68
C VAL A 366 3.59 -1.94 9.84
N LEU A 367 3.84 -1.98 8.52
CA LEU A 367 3.15 -2.92 7.63
C LEU A 367 3.40 -4.36 8.04
N THR A 368 4.66 -4.70 8.35
CA THR A 368 5.04 -6.04 8.81
C THR A 368 4.29 -6.40 10.09
N LEU A 369 4.29 -5.52 11.09
CA LEU A 369 3.56 -5.73 12.35
C LEU A 369 2.05 -5.88 12.13
N GLY A 370 1.48 -5.12 11.19
CA GLY A 370 0.09 -5.27 10.77
C GLY A 370 -0.21 -6.66 10.20
N LYS A 371 0.66 -7.19 9.33
CA LYS A 371 0.55 -8.55 8.79
C LYS A 371 0.60 -9.61 9.89
N LEU A 372 1.44 -9.43 10.92
CA LEU A 372 1.44 -10.30 12.11
C LEU A 372 0.09 -10.23 12.84
N CYS A 373 -0.45 -9.03 13.06
CA CYS A 373 -1.72 -8.83 13.75
C CYS A 373 -2.89 -9.48 13.01
N LEU A 374 -2.90 -9.46 11.68
CA LEU A 374 -3.94 -10.11 10.88
C LEU A 374 -4.03 -11.62 11.13
N GLN A 375 -2.93 -12.26 11.54
CA GLN A 375 -2.87 -13.69 11.82
C GLN A 375 -3.09 -14.06 13.30
N ASP A 376 -3.01 -13.11 14.22
CA ASP A 376 -3.15 -13.35 15.67
C ASP A 376 -3.99 -12.24 16.33
N GLU A 377 -5.22 -12.58 16.71
CA GLU A 377 -6.17 -11.67 17.34
C GLU A 377 -5.65 -11.09 18.68
N GLN A 378 -4.87 -11.86 19.44
CA GLN A 378 -4.31 -11.38 20.71
C GLN A 378 -3.20 -10.36 20.48
N LEU A 379 -2.44 -10.48 19.39
CA LEU A 379 -1.51 -9.44 18.96
C LEU A 379 -2.27 -8.21 18.44
N ALA A 380 -3.31 -8.40 17.64
CA ALA A 380 -4.14 -7.31 17.14
C ALA A 380 -4.74 -6.47 18.28
N LYS A 381 -5.36 -7.11 19.29
CA LYS A 381 -5.90 -6.45 20.49
C LYS A 381 -4.88 -5.56 21.19
N LYS A 382 -3.60 -5.96 21.22
CA LYS A 382 -2.51 -5.21 21.87
C LYS A 382 -1.96 -4.10 20.99
N CYS A 383 -1.93 -4.31 19.68
CA CYS A 383 -1.29 -3.38 18.73
C CYS A 383 -2.23 -2.27 18.23
N ILE A 384 -3.54 -2.52 18.10
CA ILE A 384 -4.50 -1.51 17.61
C ILE A 384 -4.42 -0.20 18.41
N PRO A 385 -4.47 -0.20 19.76
CA PRO A 385 -4.36 1.05 20.53
C PRO A 385 -3.04 1.80 20.29
N VAL A 386 -1.95 1.06 20.07
CA VAL A 386 -0.62 1.63 19.78
C VAL A 386 -0.63 2.28 18.39
N PHE A 387 -1.17 1.60 17.38
CA PHE A 387 -1.33 2.15 16.04
C PHE A 387 -2.16 3.43 16.05
N ILE A 388 -3.30 3.42 16.74
CA ILE A 388 -4.18 4.60 16.84
C ILE A 388 -3.47 5.80 17.49
N ARG A 389 -2.64 5.57 18.52
CA ARG A 389 -1.84 6.65 19.13
C ARG A 389 -0.78 7.17 18.15
N GLU A 390 -0.02 6.28 17.51
CA GLU A 390 0.99 6.67 16.52
C GLU A 390 0.38 7.39 15.31
N LEU A 391 -0.84 7.03 14.90
CA LEU A 391 -1.57 7.74 13.85
C LEU A 391 -1.82 9.20 14.22
N LYS A 392 -2.07 9.52 15.50
CA LYS A 392 -2.28 10.91 15.94
C LYS A 392 -0.98 11.67 16.19
N GLN A 393 0.03 11.00 16.75
CA GLN A 393 1.21 11.66 17.33
C GLN A 393 2.46 11.61 16.45
N ASN A 394 2.56 10.64 15.53
CA ASN A 394 3.79 10.44 14.78
C ASN A 394 3.97 11.55 13.74
N SER A 395 5.12 12.21 13.73
CA SER A 395 5.43 13.30 12.78
C SER A 395 5.61 12.80 11.34
N ASP A 396 5.93 11.52 11.15
CA ASP A 396 6.24 10.93 9.85
C ASP A 396 4.98 10.48 9.12
N HIS A 397 4.67 11.14 7.99
CA HIS A 397 3.47 10.82 7.21
C HIS A 397 3.53 9.44 6.55
N PHE A 398 4.70 8.85 6.29
CA PHE A 398 4.79 7.48 5.76
C PHE A 398 4.38 6.46 6.82
N VAL A 399 4.79 6.67 8.07
CA VAL A 399 4.41 5.83 9.21
C VAL A 399 2.90 5.94 9.44
N ARG A 400 2.36 7.17 9.54
CA ARG A 400 0.92 7.41 9.69
C ARG A 400 0.10 6.80 8.54
N ASN A 401 0.53 6.97 7.29
CA ASN A 401 -0.13 6.37 6.13
C ASN A 401 -0.23 4.85 6.25
N ASN A 402 0.88 4.19 6.56
CA ASN A 402 0.91 2.73 6.70
C ASN A 402 0.09 2.25 7.90
N ILE A 403 -0.03 3.05 8.96
CA ILE A 403 -0.95 2.77 10.05
C ILE A 403 -2.41 2.78 9.57
N VAL A 404 -2.83 3.79 8.78
CA VAL A 404 -4.20 3.83 8.22
C VAL A 404 -4.47 2.57 7.41
N VAL A 405 -3.53 2.15 6.57
CA VAL A 405 -3.63 0.89 5.80
C VAL A 405 -3.84 -0.31 6.73
N VAL A 406 -2.94 -0.49 7.70
CA VAL A 406 -2.97 -1.64 8.62
C VAL A 406 -4.27 -1.69 9.41
N VAL A 407 -4.72 -0.55 9.95
CA VAL A 407 -5.94 -0.52 10.77
C VAL A 407 -7.18 -0.76 9.90
N CYS A 408 -7.20 -0.28 8.65
CA CYS A 408 -8.28 -0.61 7.71
C CYS A 408 -8.32 -2.10 7.38
N ASP A 409 -7.17 -2.74 7.16
CA ASP A 409 -7.11 -4.19 6.95
C ASP A 409 -7.60 -4.96 8.20
N LEU A 410 -7.19 -4.51 9.40
CA LEU A 410 -7.67 -5.08 10.66
C LEU A 410 -9.18 -4.86 10.87
N CYS A 411 -9.77 -3.80 10.32
CA CYS A 411 -11.21 -3.53 10.39
C CYS A 411 -12.03 -4.59 9.65
N ILE A 412 -11.53 -5.10 8.51
CA ILE A 412 -12.20 -6.16 7.76
C ILE A 412 -12.12 -7.50 8.51
N ARG A 413 -10.98 -7.79 9.16
CA ARG A 413 -10.77 -9.08 9.86
C ARG A 413 -11.33 -9.11 11.29
N TYR A 414 -11.19 -8.01 12.03
CA TYR A 414 -11.51 -7.87 13.45
C TYR A 414 -12.34 -6.60 13.70
N THR A 415 -13.45 -6.46 12.99
CA THR A 415 -14.32 -5.26 12.99
C THR A 415 -14.63 -4.74 14.38
N SER A 416 -15.06 -5.62 15.29
CA SER A 416 -15.42 -5.26 16.67
C SER A 416 -14.27 -4.66 17.49
N LEU A 417 -13.01 -4.96 17.16
CA LEU A 417 -11.85 -4.37 17.83
C LEU A 417 -11.55 -2.95 17.32
N VAL A 418 -11.89 -2.66 16.06
CA VAL A 418 -11.59 -1.40 15.38
C VAL A 418 -12.74 -0.41 15.46
N ASP A 419 -13.99 -0.86 15.61
CA ASP A 419 -15.20 -0.03 15.60
C ASP A 419 -15.11 1.20 16.51
N ARG A 420 -14.58 1.04 17.72
CA ARG A 420 -14.40 2.13 18.68
C ARG A 420 -13.41 3.21 18.23
N TYR A 421 -12.57 2.92 17.25
CA TYR A 421 -11.57 3.82 16.68
C TYR A 421 -11.95 4.34 15.28
N SER A 422 -13.10 3.93 14.74
CA SER A 422 -13.58 4.30 13.39
C SER A 422 -13.60 5.82 13.18
N THR A 423 -14.01 6.58 14.18
CA THR A 423 -13.99 8.05 14.13
C THR A 423 -12.56 8.57 14.00
N ILE A 424 -11.59 8.05 14.75
CA ILE A 424 -10.17 8.45 14.65
C ILE A 424 -9.62 8.15 13.25
N LEU A 425 -9.98 7.01 12.68
CA LEU A 425 -9.59 6.70 11.30
C LEU A 425 -10.17 7.72 10.31
N ALA A 426 -11.44 8.10 10.50
CA ALA A 426 -12.08 9.13 9.67
C ALA A 426 -11.44 10.52 9.81
N SER A 427 -10.78 10.85 10.93
CA SER A 427 -10.01 12.12 11.00
C SER A 427 -8.82 12.17 10.05
N SER A 428 -8.31 11.03 9.58
CA SER A 428 -7.20 11.00 8.62
C SER A 428 -7.58 11.56 7.24
N LEU A 429 -8.87 11.74 6.95
CA LEU A 429 -9.37 12.52 5.80
C LEU A 429 -9.03 14.02 5.87
N ARG A 430 -8.47 14.46 6.99
CA ARG A 430 -8.04 15.83 7.27
C ARG A 430 -6.56 15.90 7.65
N ASP A 431 -5.81 14.83 7.43
CA ASP A 431 -4.38 14.82 7.71
C ASP A 431 -3.66 15.91 6.88
N PRO A 432 -2.64 16.59 7.44
CA PRO A 432 -1.84 17.56 6.69
C PRO A 432 -1.25 16.99 5.39
N SER A 433 -0.96 15.69 5.35
CA SER A 433 -0.41 15.00 4.18
C SER A 433 -1.49 14.65 3.17
N ILE A 434 -1.32 15.12 1.92
CA ILE A 434 -2.16 14.75 0.76
C ILE A 434 -2.20 13.22 0.58
N LEU A 435 -1.06 12.56 0.77
CA LEU A 435 -0.95 11.10 0.66
C LEU A 435 -1.93 10.38 1.60
N ILE A 436 -1.96 10.79 2.87
CA ILE A 436 -2.82 10.18 3.88
C ILE A 436 -4.29 10.47 3.59
N ARG A 437 -4.64 11.71 3.21
CA ARG A 437 -6.03 12.05 2.88
C ARG A 437 -6.56 11.22 1.71
N ARG A 438 -5.79 11.13 0.61
CA ARG A 438 -6.13 10.33 -0.57
C ARG A 438 -6.23 8.83 -0.22
N GLN A 439 -5.27 8.29 0.52
CA GLN A 439 -5.26 6.88 0.92
C GLN A 439 -6.45 6.56 1.85
N THR A 440 -6.72 7.42 2.82
CA THR A 440 -7.83 7.27 3.77
C THR A 440 -9.16 7.31 3.03
N LEU A 441 -9.34 8.25 2.10
CA LEU A 441 -10.57 8.36 1.28
C LEU A 441 -10.84 7.06 0.53
N MET A 442 -9.83 6.53 -0.18
CA MET A 442 -9.94 5.26 -0.90
C MET A 442 -10.27 4.08 0.02
N LEU A 443 -9.58 3.95 1.17
CA LEU A 443 -9.78 2.84 2.09
C LEU A 443 -11.14 2.89 2.78
N LEU A 444 -11.54 4.06 3.29
CA LEU A 444 -12.85 4.24 3.92
C LEU A 444 -13.99 4.01 2.92
N THR A 445 -13.86 4.48 1.67
CA THR A 445 -14.85 4.18 0.61
C THR A 445 -15.10 2.67 0.52
N ASN A 446 -14.03 1.87 0.48
CA ASN A 446 -14.13 0.42 0.37
C ASN A 446 -14.73 -0.21 1.62
N LEU A 447 -14.30 0.19 2.82
CA LEU A 447 -14.84 -0.34 4.08
C LEU A 447 -16.34 -0.04 4.23
N ILE A 448 -16.77 1.16 3.85
CA ILE A 448 -18.18 1.58 3.90
C ILE A 448 -19.00 0.82 2.86
N LYS A 449 -18.50 0.75 1.61
CA LYS A 449 -19.14 0.02 0.52
C LYS A 449 -19.37 -1.46 0.86
N GLU A 450 -18.36 -2.09 1.46
CA GLU A 450 -18.38 -3.50 1.86
C GLU A 450 -19.02 -3.73 3.24
N GLN A 451 -19.60 -2.69 3.87
CA GLN A 451 -20.30 -2.75 5.16
C GLN A 451 -19.45 -3.16 6.37
N TYR A 452 -18.12 -3.04 6.29
CA TYR A 452 -17.22 -3.18 7.44
C TYR A 452 -17.21 -1.94 8.33
N MET A 453 -17.64 -0.80 7.81
CA MET A 453 -17.75 0.45 8.56
C MET A 453 -19.10 1.11 8.26
N LYS A 454 -19.77 1.61 9.30
CA LYS A 454 -21.07 2.26 9.17
C LYS A 454 -20.94 3.67 8.62
N TRP A 455 -21.83 4.02 7.70
CA TRP A 455 -22.05 5.39 7.25
C TRP A 455 -22.92 6.12 8.27
N GLU A 456 -22.32 6.60 9.36
CA GLU A 456 -23.04 7.31 10.43
C GLU A 456 -22.16 8.36 11.13
N GLY A 457 -22.80 9.38 11.69
CA GLY A 457 -22.18 10.30 12.64
C GLY A 457 -20.91 10.99 12.12
N PRO A 458 -19.83 11.09 12.95
CA PRO A 458 -18.59 11.79 12.61
C PRO A 458 -17.93 11.36 11.30
N ILE A 459 -18.15 10.11 10.87
CA ILE A 459 -17.58 9.58 9.64
C ILE A 459 -18.17 10.33 8.44
N ILE A 460 -19.50 10.51 8.40
CA ILE A 460 -20.20 11.20 7.32
C ILE A 460 -19.71 12.64 7.21
N TYR A 461 -19.69 13.38 8.32
CA TYR A 461 -19.32 14.80 8.31
C TYR A 461 -17.89 14.99 7.78
N ARG A 462 -16.95 14.15 8.23
CA ARG A 462 -15.54 14.20 7.78
C ARG A 462 -15.39 13.77 6.33
N TYR A 463 -16.18 12.79 5.89
CA TYR A 463 -16.20 12.33 4.51
C TYR A 463 -16.75 13.38 3.57
N VAL A 464 -17.96 13.88 3.80
CA VAL A 464 -18.61 14.88 2.94
C VAL A 464 -17.77 16.15 2.81
N THR A 465 -17.10 16.56 3.88
CA THR A 465 -16.25 17.74 3.82
C THR A 465 -15.03 17.55 2.89
N THR A 466 -14.63 16.33 2.50
CA THR A 466 -13.56 16.11 1.50
C THR A 466 -13.88 16.71 0.12
N LEU A 467 -15.15 17.01 -0.17
CA LEU A 467 -15.55 17.83 -1.32
C LEU A 467 -14.98 19.26 -1.30
N LEU A 468 -14.48 19.70 -0.13
CA LEU A 468 -13.82 20.98 0.09
C LEU A 468 -12.30 20.84 0.29
N ASP A 469 -11.69 19.69 -0.05
CA ASP A 469 -10.24 19.51 0.09
C ASP A 469 -9.45 20.56 -0.70
N HIS A 470 -8.26 20.96 -0.25
CA HIS A 470 -7.45 21.91 -1.02
C HIS A 470 -6.89 21.30 -2.32
N ASP A 471 -6.73 19.98 -2.36
CA ASP A 471 -6.25 19.27 -3.54
C ASP A 471 -7.42 18.91 -4.48
N PRO A 472 -7.41 19.37 -5.75
CA PRO A 472 -8.51 19.13 -6.68
C PRO A 472 -8.65 17.65 -7.05
N CYS A 473 -7.56 16.88 -7.08
CA CYS A 473 -7.64 15.44 -7.36
C CYS A 473 -8.40 14.71 -6.24
N ILE A 474 -8.20 15.12 -4.98
CA ILE A 474 -8.98 14.60 -3.85
C ILE A 474 -10.44 15.03 -3.95
N GLN A 475 -10.75 16.29 -4.28
CA GLN A 475 -12.14 16.75 -4.46
C GLN A 475 -12.88 15.93 -5.54
N GLU A 476 -12.25 15.76 -6.71
CA GLU A 476 -12.81 15.01 -7.83
C GLU A 476 -13.00 13.53 -7.48
N TYR A 477 -12.02 12.92 -6.82
CA TYR A 477 -12.13 11.54 -6.37
C TYR A 477 -13.19 11.36 -5.27
N ALA A 478 -13.32 12.31 -4.34
CA ALA A 478 -14.36 12.31 -3.33
C ALA A 478 -15.75 12.38 -3.97
N ASN A 479 -15.92 13.25 -4.97
CA ASN A 479 -17.15 13.35 -5.74
C ASN A 479 -17.49 12.00 -6.39
N PHE A 480 -16.56 11.42 -7.15
CA PHE A 480 -16.74 10.10 -7.76
C PHE A 480 -17.10 9.01 -6.73
N CYS A 481 -16.43 8.96 -5.59
CA CYS A 481 -16.75 7.99 -4.55
C CYS A 481 -18.17 8.19 -3.99
N LEU A 482 -18.61 9.43 -3.79
CA LEU A 482 -19.95 9.72 -3.29
C LEU A 482 -21.02 9.39 -4.35
N THR A 483 -20.86 9.86 -5.59
CA THR A 483 -21.88 9.73 -6.65
C THR A 483 -21.94 8.37 -7.30
N ASP A 484 -20.78 7.78 -7.61
CA ASP A 484 -20.70 6.60 -8.47
C ASP A 484 -20.50 5.30 -7.67
N ILE A 485 -20.02 5.39 -6.42
CA ILE A 485 -19.75 4.22 -5.58
C ILE A 485 -20.75 4.09 -4.43
N LEU A 486 -20.88 5.11 -3.57
CA LEU A 486 -21.66 5.02 -2.34
C LEU A 486 -23.15 5.32 -2.56
N LEU A 487 -23.50 6.34 -3.35
CA LEU A 487 -24.90 6.68 -3.61
C LEU A 487 -25.69 5.53 -4.26
N PRO A 488 -25.17 4.76 -5.24
CA PRO A 488 -25.91 3.60 -5.77
C PRO A 488 -26.13 2.51 -4.73
N GLN A 489 -25.22 2.39 -3.75
CA GLN A 489 -25.27 1.39 -2.69
C GLN A 489 -26.33 1.73 -1.62
N PHE A 490 -26.40 2.99 -1.20
CA PHE A 490 -27.31 3.44 -0.13
C PHE A 490 -28.58 4.13 -0.64
N ARG A 491 -28.65 4.43 -1.94
CA ARG A 491 -29.72 5.16 -2.63
C ARG A 491 -30.05 6.47 -1.91
N GLU A 492 -31.31 6.91 -1.99
CA GLU A 492 -31.82 8.16 -1.40
C GLU A 492 -31.56 8.28 0.11
N ARG A 493 -31.29 7.17 0.81
CA ARG A 493 -31.06 7.16 2.26
C ARG A 493 -29.69 7.72 2.66
N MET A 494 -28.73 7.79 1.73
CA MET A 494 -27.34 8.17 2.03
C MET A 494 -27.21 9.58 2.61
N PHE A 495 -27.87 10.55 1.97
CA PHE A 495 -27.84 11.95 2.37
C PHE A 495 -29.11 12.35 3.11
N PHE A 496 -30.29 11.87 2.68
CA PHE A 496 -31.58 12.29 3.26
C PHE A 496 -31.64 12.08 4.78
N HIS A 497 -31.22 10.92 5.28
CA HIS A 497 -31.27 10.63 6.73
C HIS A 497 -30.25 11.43 7.55
N HIS A 498 -29.16 11.88 6.94
CA HIS A 498 -28.04 12.50 7.63
C HIS A 498 -27.92 14.00 7.35
N PHE A 499 -28.77 14.56 6.50
CA PHE A 499 -28.71 15.97 6.11
C PHE A 499 -28.80 16.90 7.31
N LEU A 500 -29.79 16.69 8.20
CA LEU A 500 -29.96 17.51 9.40
C LEU A 500 -28.77 17.36 10.37
N GLU A 501 -28.23 16.14 10.51
CA GLU A 501 -27.05 15.88 11.33
C GLU A 501 -25.84 16.66 10.80
N CYS A 502 -25.61 16.67 9.47
CA CYS A 502 -24.58 17.47 8.82
C CYS A 502 -24.80 18.97 9.04
N VAL A 503 -26.04 19.46 8.94
CA VAL A 503 -26.35 20.87 9.20
C VAL A 503 -26.01 21.24 10.65
N PHE A 504 -26.41 20.43 11.63
CA PHE A 504 -26.11 20.69 13.03
C PHE A 504 -24.61 20.62 13.34
N SER A 505 -23.93 19.61 12.79
CA SER A 505 -22.50 19.40 12.96
C SER A 505 -21.68 20.56 12.35
N PHE A 506 -21.92 20.92 11.08
CA PHE A 506 -21.16 21.98 10.39
C PHE A 506 -21.39 23.38 10.96
N ASN A 507 -22.54 23.64 11.59
CA ASN A 507 -22.82 24.91 12.25
C ASN A 507 -22.55 24.88 13.77
N GLN A 508 -22.04 23.77 14.33
CA GLN A 508 -21.80 23.61 15.77
C GLN A 508 -23.02 23.93 16.65
N VAL A 509 -24.21 23.54 16.19
CA VAL A 509 -25.46 23.80 16.90
C VAL A 509 -25.48 23.06 18.24
N LYS A 510 -25.73 23.80 19.32
CA LYS A 510 -25.96 23.24 20.66
C LYS A 510 -27.46 23.02 20.83
N HIS A 511 -27.93 21.79 20.66
CA HIS A 511 -29.33 21.42 20.83
C HIS A 511 -29.43 20.10 21.61
N PRO A 512 -30.41 19.91 22.53
CA PRO A 512 -30.55 18.68 23.31
C PRO A 512 -30.69 17.41 22.45
N SER A 513 -31.33 17.52 21.29
CA SER A 513 -31.46 16.43 20.31
C SER A 513 -30.19 16.18 19.49
N HIS A 514 -29.19 17.07 19.57
CA HIS A 514 -27.89 16.91 18.93
C HIS A 514 -26.91 16.33 19.96
N ILE A 515 -26.84 15.01 20.02
CA ILE A 515 -25.89 14.31 20.87
C ILE A 515 -24.50 14.51 20.26
N LYS A 516 -23.69 15.38 20.87
CA LYS A 516 -22.26 15.41 20.56
C LYS A 516 -21.69 14.04 20.92
N PRO A 517 -20.88 13.41 20.05
CA PRO A 517 -20.25 12.14 20.39
C PRO A 517 -19.44 12.34 21.67
N ILE A 518 -19.86 11.69 22.75
CA ILE A 518 -19.07 11.59 23.98
C ILE A 518 -18.04 10.50 23.69
N TYR A 519 -16.81 10.91 23.42
CA TYR A 519 -15.69 10.00 23.26
C TYR A 519 -15.26 9.52 24.66
N ASP A 520 -15.89 8.45 25.15
CA ASP A 520 -15.48 7.76 26.40
C ASP A 520 -14.33 6.79 26.12
N ASP A 521 -13.23 7.32 25.58
CA ASP A 521 -12.08 6.51 25.17
C ASP A 521 -10.78 6.85 25.91
N GLY A 522 -10.82 7.74 26.91
CA GLY A 522 -9.65 8.10 27.71
C GLY A 522 -8.58 8.86 26.92
N PHE A 523 -8.89 9.31 25.70
CA PHE A 523 -8.02 10.13 24.86
C PHE A 523 -8.64 11.52 24.69
N GLU A 524 -8.23 12.50 25.51
CA GLU A 524 -8.66 13.91 25.42
C GLU A 524 -8.42 14.57 24.03
N LEU A 525 -7.66 13.91 23.15
CA LEU A 525 -7.25 14.37 21.82
C LEU A 525 -8.37 14.49 20.77
N HIS A 526 -9.59 14.00 21.00
CA HIS A 526 -10.69 14.15 20.04
C HIS A 526 -11.11 15.62 19.85
N SER A 527 -11.03 16.40 20.92
CA SER A 527 -11.53 17.78 20.95
C SER A 527 -10.69 18.78 20.12
N GLU A 528 -9.40 18.54 19.91
CA GLU A 528 -8.51 19.45 19.15
C GLU A 528 -8.65 19.26 17.63
N VAL A 529 -8.73 18.01 17.17
CA VAL A 529 -8.90 17.68 15.75
C VAL A 529 -10.25 18.16 15.22
N ASP A 530 -11.30 18.05 16.05
CA ASP A 530 -12.65 18.54 15.72
C ASP A 530 -12.71 20.07 15.64
N LYS A 531 -11.88 20.80 16.39
CA LYS A 531 -11.80 22.27 16.31
C LYS A 531 -11.10 22.76 15.04
N GLN A 532 -10.02 22.11 14.61
CA GLN A 532 -9.28 22.49 13.40
C GLN A 532 -10.10 22.30 12.11
N CYS A 533 -11.07 21.38 12.13
CA CYS A 533 -11.91 21.04 10.98
C CYS A 533 -13.31 21.69 11.03
N SER A 534 -13.52 22.63 11.95
CA SER A 534 -14.83 23.27 12.11
C SER A 534 -15.19 24.11 10.89
N LEU A 535 -16.41 23.92 10.39
CA LEU A 535 -17.02 24.77 9.38
C LEU A 535 -17.85 25.90 10.02
N GLU A 536 -17.69 26.18 11.31
CA GLU A 536 -18.47 27.21 12.01
C GLU A 536 -18.16 28.64 11.50
N GLY A 537 -19.12 29.54 11.67
CA GLY A 537 -18.91 30.98 11.52
C GLY A 537 -19.23 31.53 10.12
N ARG A 538 -19.23 32.86 9.99
CA ARG A 538 -19.66 33.53 8.75
C ARG A 538 -18.69 33.31 7.58
N GLN A 539 -17.40 33.20 7.86
CA GLN A 539 -16.36 33.02 6.83
C GLN A 539 -16.52 31.72 6.04
N LYS A 540 -17.08 30.69 6.67
CA LYS A 540 -17.30 29.36 6.08
C LYS A 540 -18.72 29.17 5.49
N PHE A 541 -19.48 30.25 5.34
CA PHE A 541 -20.86 30.19 4.83
C PHE A 541 -20.94 29.55 3.43
N ASN A 542 -20.10 29.99 2.49
CA ASN A 542 -20.10 29.47 1.12
C ASN A 542 -19.69 27.99 1.07
N ASP A 543 -18.70 27.61 1.88
CA ASP A 543 -18.24 26.22 2.04
C ASP A 543 -19.39 25.33 2.53
N ARG A 544 -20.11 25.74 3.57
CA ARG A 544 -21.29 25.02 4.09
C ARG A 544 -22.41 24.95 3.04
N LEU A 545 -22.70 26.05 2.36
CA LEU A 545 -23.74 26.10 1.33
C LEU A 545 -23.43 25.18 0.15
N ARG A 546 -22.16 25.09 -0.27
CA ARG A 546 -21.72 24.14 -1.31
C ARG A 546 -22.01 22.70 -0.89
N LEU A 547 -21.72 22.32 0.34
CA LEU A 547 -22.02 20.99 0.86
C LEU A 547 -23.52 20.72 0.95
N TYR A 548 -24.32 21.68 1.41
CA TYR A 548 -25.77 21.50 1.49
C TYR A 548 -26.40 21.32 0.12
N LYS A 549 -26.02 22.14 -0.86
CA LYS A 549 -26.47 22.01 -2.26
C LYS A 549 -26.05 20.70 -2.92
N TYR A 550 -24.99 20.08 -2.43
CA TYR A 550 -24.53 18.79 -2.95
C TYR A 550 -25.34 17.62 -2.37
N MET A 551 -25.75 17.71 -1.10
CA MET A 551 -26.48 16.64 -0.40
C MET A 551 -27.99 16.62 -0.71
N VAL A 552 -28.53 17.73 -1.21
CA VAL A 552 -29.92 17.88 -1.71
C VAL A 552 -29.91 17.63 -3.20
#